data_AF-A0AAD7T260-F1
#
_entry.id   AF-A0AAD7T260-F1
#
_cell.length_a   1.000
_cell.length_b   1.000
_cell.length_c   1.000
_cell.angle_alpha   90.00
_cell.angle_beta   90.00
_cell.angle_gamma   90.00
#
_symmetry.space_group_name_H-M   'P 1'
#
loop_
_entity.id
_entity.type
_entity.pdbx_description
1 polymer ?
#
loop_
_entity_poly.entity_id
_entity_poly.type
_entity_poly.pdbx_seq_one_letter_code
_entity_poly.pdbx_strand_id
1 'polypeptide(L)'
;MPTMGLIHTLEQCLNRTQTMGLIHTLEQCLNRMQTMGLIHTLEQGLNSMQTMGLIHTLEQCLNSMQTMGLIHTQEQCLNRLQTVGLIHTLEQCLNSMQTVGLIHTLEQCLNRMQTVGLIHTLEQCLNRMQTVGLIHTLEQCLNSMQTMVLIHTLEQCLNSMQTMGLIHTLEQCLNRMQTMGLIHTLEQGLNSMQTMGLIHTLEWCLNRMQTVGLIHTLEQCLNRLQTVGLIHTLEQCLNRMQTVGLIHTLEQCLNRMQTMGLIHTLEQCLNRMQTMVGLIHTLEQCLNSMQTVGLIHTLEQCLNRMQTVGLIHTLEQCLNSMQTMGLIHTLEQCLNSMQTVESIHTLEQCLNRMQAMGLIHTLEQCLNRMQTVGLIHTLEQCLNRMQTVGLIHTLEQCLNRMSHPVAHRSALLSYKSCLPLSV
;
A
#
# COMPACT_ATOMS: atom_id res chain seq x y z
N MET A 1 -51.83 -3.17 37.64
CA MET A 1 -53.07 -3.45 36.87
C MET A 1 -53.17 -2.42 35.74
N PRO A 2 -53.97 -2.63 34.67
CA PRO A 2 -53.49 -2.36 33.32
C PRO A 2 -54.04 -1.09 32.65
N THR A 3 -53.32 -0.62 31.63
CA THR A 3 -53.80 0.23 30.51
C THR A 3 -54.29 1.65 30.92
N MET A 4 -54.45 2.68 30.07
CA MET A 4 -55.02 2.71 28.70
C MET A 4 -54.32 3.58 27.63
N GLY A 5 -53.60 4.67 27.85
CA GLY A 5 -53.19 5.39 29.06
C GLY A 5 -52.59 6.75 28.65
N LEU A 6 -52.07 7.51 29.62
CA LEU A 6 -51.32 8.78 29.52
C LEU A 6 -50.52 8.89 30.85
N ILE A 7 -49.29 9.42 30.86
CA ILE A 7 -48.43 9.49 32.07
C ILE A 7 -48.49 10.89 32.71
N HIS A 8 -48.14 11.07 34.01
CA HIS A 8 -48.37 12.34 34.75
C HIS A 8 -47.43 12.76 35.91
N THR A 9 -46.25 12.14 36.15
CA THR A 9 -45.41 12.16 37.41
C THR A 9 -45.88 11.12 38.46
N LEU A 10 -45.16 10.66 39.51
CA LEU A 10 -43.92 11.06 40.24
C LEU A 10 -43.37 9.85 41.05
N GLU A 11 -42.11 9.88 41.57
CA GLU A 11 -41.64 9.30 42.86
C GLU A 11 -40.50 8.25 42.88
N GLN A 12 -40.85 6.95 42.90
CA GLN A 12 -39.94 5.82 43.18
C GLN A 12 -40.60 4.48 42.81
N CYS A 13 -39.88 3.51 42.23
CA CYS A 13 -40.48 2.18 42.01
C CYS A 13 -39.49 0.99 41.95
N LEU A 14 -40.01 -0.23 42.11
CA LEU A 14 -39.23 -1.44 42.47
C LEU A 14 -39.83 -2.78 41.94
N ASN A 15 -40.76 -2.74 40.97
CA ASN A 15 -41.64 -3.90 40.67
C ASN A 15 -41.95 -4.12 39.16
N ARG A 16 -43.22 -4.36 38.75
CA ARG A 16 -43.63 -4.81 37.38
C ARG A 16 -44.72 -3.97 36.68
N THR A 17 -44.41 -3.46 35.47
CA THR A 17 -45.23 -3.34 34.21
C THR A 17 -46.46 -2.41 34.05
N GLN A 18 -46.54 -1.78 32.85
CA GLN A 18 -47.73 -1.53 31.96
C GLN A 18 -48.68 -0.34 32.30
N THR A 19 -49.21 0.49 31.37
CA THR A 19 -49.21 0.50 29.86
C THR A 19 -49.62 1.86 29.23
N MET A 20 -49.21 2.08 27.96
CA MET A 20 -49.78 3.03 26.94
C MET A 20 -49.49 4.54 27.10
N GLY A 21 -49.47 5.24 25.95
CA GLY A 21 -48.48 6.29 25.66
C GLY A 21 -48.77 7.75 26.05
N LEU A 22 -47.83 8.64 25.69
CA LEU A 22 -47.50 9.89 26.38
C LEU A 22 -46.69 9.66 27.68
N ILE A 23 -46.41 10.76 28.38
CA ILE A 23 -45.26 11.02 29.25
C ILE A 23 -45.42 12.29 30.06
N HIS A 24 -44.72 12.37 31.19
CA HIS A 24 -44.71 13.57 32.00
C HIS A 24 -43.53 13.67 32.99
N THR A 25 -42.43 12.89 32.87
CA THR A 25 -41.71 12.22 34.00
C THR A 25 -42.44 10.93 34.45
N LEU A 26 -41.99 10.03 35.34
CA LEU A 26 -40.89 9.94 36.33
C LEU A 26 -40.74 8.44 36.78
N GLU A 27 -39.86 8.10 37.73
CA GLU A 27 -40.12 7.36 38.99
C GLU A 27 -38.85 6.73 39.61
N GLN A 28 -38.29 5.69 38.99
CA GLN A 28 -37.01 4.99 39.28
C GLN A 28 -37.13 3.67 38.53
N CYS A 29 -37.87 2.73 39.14
CA CYS A 29 -38.35 1.47 38.57
C CYS A 29 -37.31 0.33 38.47
N LEU A 30 -37.05 -0.29 39.61
CA LEU A 30 -36.10 -1.37 39.84
C LEU A 30 -36.74 -2.77 39.72
N ASN A 31 -37.32 -3.18 38.57
CA ASN A 31 -37.35 -4.61 38.16
C ASN A 31 -37.86 -4.96 36.74
N ARG A 32 -38.98 -4.41 36.24
CA ARG A 32 -39.52 -4.76 34.89
C ARG A 32 -40.63 -3.81 34.41
N MET A 33 -40.51 -3.04 33.32
CA MET A 33 -41.68 -2.29 32.80
C MET A 33 -41.76 -2.04 31.28
N GLN A 34 -42.98 -1.94 30.77
CA GLN A 34 -43.39 -1.59 29.40
C GLN A 34 -44.30 -0.34 29.49
N THR A 35 -44.54 0.49 28.46
CA THR A 35 -44.80 0.17 27.04
C THR A 35 -44.79 1.46 26.19
N MET A 36 -45.10 1.35 24.87
CA MET A 36 -45.62 2.42 23.98
C MET A 36 -46.21 3.64 24.71
N GLY A 37 -45.91 4.88 24.38
CA GLY A 37 -45.01 5.45 23.37
C GLY A 37 -45.18 6.98 23.31
N LEU A 38 -44.14 7.73 22.91
CA LEU A 38 -43.79 9.05 23.44
C LEU A 38 -43.28 8.96 24.89
N ILE A 39 -42.07 9.51 25.14
CA ILE A 39 -41.48 9.75 26.47
C ILE A 39 -40.70 11.11 26.48
N HIS A 40 -40.75 11.84 27.59
CA HIS A 40 -39.79 12.82 28.12
C HIS A 40 -39.78 12.60 29.64
N THR A 41 -38.58 12.54 30.22
CA THR A 41 -38.28 12.28 31.64
C THR A 41 -38.87 10.97 32.23
N LEU A 42 -38.35 10.37 33.32
CA LEU A 42 -37.06 10.42 34.03
C LEU A 42 -37.00 9.18 34.97
N GLU A 43 -35.82 8.65 35.33
CA GLU A 43 -35.27 8.62 36.71
C GLU A 43 -34.08 7.65 36.88
N GLN A 44 -34.24 6.45 37.46
CA GLN A 44 -33.13 5.57 37.88
C GLN A 44 -33.61 4.10 37.99
N GLY A 45 -33.55 3.34 36.88
CA GLY A 45 -34.25 2.05 36.73
C GLY A 45 -33.41 0.78 36.78
N LEU A 46 -34.08 -0.39 36.77
CA LEU A 46 -33.41 -1.70 36.84
C LEU A 46 -34.23 -2.89 36.32
N ASN A 47 -33.49 -3.96 36.04
CA ASN A 47 -33.83 -5.36 35.71
C ASN A 47 -34.67 -5.65 34.45
N SER A 48 -35.54 -4.74 33.98
CA SER A 48 -35.93 -4.65 32.56
C SER A 48 -36.79 -3.43 32.25
N MET A 49 -36.66 -2.88 31.05
CA MET A 49 -37.61 -1.93 30.46
C MET A 49 -37.87 -2.25 28.96
N GLN A 50 -39.01 -1.84 28.40
CA GLN A 50 -39.46 -2.23 27.04
C GLN A 50 -40.37 -1.18 26.34
N THR A 51 -39.80 -0.35 25.45
CA THR A 51 -40.48 0.32 24.30
C THR A 51 -41.54 1.38 24.69
N MET A 52 -42.15 2.17 23.80
CA MET A 52 -42.10 2.27 22.32
C MET A 52 -42.14 3.76 21.86
N GLY A 53 -42.52 4.03 20.61
CA GLY A 53 -41.92 5.13 19.83
C GLY A 53 -42.26 6.58 20.14
N LEU A 54 -41.57 7.13 21.13
CA LEU A 54 -40.65 8.30 21.09
C LEU A 54 -40.13 8.45 22.54
N ILE A 55 -38.98 9.05 22.82
CA ILE A 55 -38.40 9.22 24.18
C ILE A 55 -37.54 10.50 24.18
N HIS A 56 -37.37 11.18 25.32
CA HIS A 56 -36.69 12.49 25.38
C HIS A 56 -35.94 12.79 26.69
N THR A 57 -36.08 11.98 27.75
CA THR A 57 -35.23 12.00 28.98
C THR A 57 -35.59 10.80 29.90
N LEU A 58 -35.05 10.71 31.13
CA LEU A 58 -33.97 9.75 31.35
C LEU A 58 -33.56 9.34 32.76
N GLU A 59 -32.58 8.46 32.93
CA GLU A 59 -31.21 8.85 33.41
C GLU A 59 -30.39 7.55 33.48
N GLN A 60 -30.60 6.73 34.51
CA GLN A 60 -30.00 5.40 34.65
C GLN A 60 -30.96 4.25 34.31
N CYS A 61 -30.43 3.16 33.74
CA CYS A 61 -31.13 1.88 33.64
C CYS A 61 -30.16 0.69 33.83
N LEU A 62 -30.16 0.07 35.00
CA LEU A 62 -29.01 -0.71 35.45
C LEU A 62 -28.89 -2.13 34.86
N ASN A 63 -30.00 -2.86 34.69
CA ASN A 63 -29.94 -4.29 34.30
C ASN A 63 -30.48 -4.67 32.91
N SER A 64 -31.56 -4.08 32.38
CA SER A 64 -31.82 -4.09 30.91
C SER A 64 -32.88 -3.09 30.45
N MET A 65 -32.79 -2.63 29.20
CA MET A 65 -33.78 -1.85 28.45
C MET A 65 -33.87 -2.39 27.02
N GLN A 66 -35.09 -2.42 26.47
CA GLN A 66 -35.40 -2.54 25.05
C GLN A 66 -36.22 -1.32 24.63
N THR A 67 -36.03 -0.78 23.43
CA THR A 67 -36.80 0.37 22.92
C THR A 67 -37.17 0.16 21.45
N MET A 68 -38.22 0.83 20.99
CA MET A 68 -38.64 0.86 19.58
C MET A 68 -39.13 2.29 19.29
N GLY A 69 -38.62 2.94 18.24
CA GLY A 69 -38.82 4.37 17.95
C GLY A 69 -37.75 5.28 18.59
N LEU A 70 -38.06 6.58 18.73
CA LEU A 70 -37.07 7.62 19.06
C LEU A 70 -36.69 7.66 20.55
N ILE A 71 -35.50 8.20 20.85
CA ILE A 71 -34.95 8.60 22.15
C ILE A 71 -34.14 9.88 21.92
N HIS A 72 -34.31 10.94 22.72
CA HIS A 72 -33.59 12.20 22.52
C HIS A 72 -32.24 12.24 23.27
N THR A 73 -32.15 11.55 24.39
CA THR A 73 -30.99 11.52 25.30
C THR A 73 -30.98 10.19 26.05
N GLN A 74 -29.82 9.64 26.44
CA GLN A 74 -29.65 8.56 27.45
C GLN A 74 -28.38 8.78 28.28
N GLU A 75 -28.46 8.76 29.61
CA GLU A 75 -27.29 9.10 30.44
C GLU A 75 -26.50 7.80 30.69
N GLN A 76 -27.05 6.85 31.47
CA GLN A 76 -26.40 5.57 31.74
C GLN A 76 -27.30 4.36 31.49
N CYS A 77 -26.76 3.32 30.85
CA CYS A 77 -27.31 1.97 30.86
C CYS A 77 -26.22 0.95 31.22
N LEU A 78 -26.31 0.34 32.40
CA LEU A 78 -25.19 -0.42 32.97
C LEU A 78 -25.04 -1.83 32.36
N ASN A 79 -26.13 -2.56 32.09
CA ASN A 79 -26.02 -3.94 31.57
C ASN A 79 -26.42 -4.16 30.11
N ARG A 80 -27.62 -3.78 29.68
CA ARG A 80 -28.12 -4.13 28.35
C ARG A 80 -29.13 -3.13 27.79
N LEU A 81 -28.79 -2.45 26.71
CA LEU A 81 -29.70 -1.65 25.88
C LEU A 81 -30.02 -2.39 24.56
N GLN A 82 -31.24 -2.26 24.05
CA GLN A 82 -31.74 -2.96 22.86
C GLN A 82 -32.77 -2.12 22.07
N THR A 83 -32.35 -1.18 21.23
CA THR A 83 -33.24 -0.20 20.58
C THR A 83 -33.54 -0.52 19.11
N VAL A 84 -34.75 -0.24 18.63
CA VAL A 84 -35.13 -0.30 17.20
C VAL A 84 -35.77 1.03 16.78
N GLY A 85 -34.97 2.03 16.41
CA GLY A 85 -35.46 3.37 16.11
C GLY A 85 -34.35 4.41 16.12
N LEU A 86 -34.59 5.56 16.76
CA LEU A 86 -33.62 6.66 16.82
C LEU A 86 -33.14 6.86 18.26
N ILE A 87 -31.85 7.13 18.47
CA ILE A 87 -31.29 7.68 19.71
C ILE A 87 -30.60 8.98 19.30
N HIS A 88 -30.84 10.10 19.97
CA HIS A 88 -30.25 11.39 19.59
C HIS A 88 -28.99 11.71 20.40
N THR A 89 -28.97 11.45 21.71
CA THR A 89 -27.71 11.28 22.46
C THR A 89 -27.76 10.05 23.35
N LEU A 90 -26.59 9.49 23.70
CA LEU A 90 -26.41 8.54 24.79
C LEU A 90 -25.01 8.69 25.37
N GLU A 91 -24.85 9.07 26.64
CA GLU A 91 -23.54 9.25 27.26
C GLU A 91 -22.86 7.90 27.51
N GLN A 92 -23.47 6.97 28.24
CA GLN A 92 -22.75 5.77 28.72
C GLN A 92 -23.54 4.46 28.65
N CYS A 93 -22.97 3.45 28.01
CA CYS A 93 -23.45 2.06 28.08
C CYS A 93 -22.34 1.10 28.51
N LEU A 94 -22.42 0.54 29.72
CA LEU A 94 -21.31 -0.23 30.29
C LEU A 94 -21.17 -1.65 29.71
N ASN A 95 -22.17 -2.55 29.83
CA ASN A 95 -21.96 -3.95 29.42
C ASN A 95 -22.40 -4.33 28.00
N SER A 96 -23.57 -3.91 27.52
CA SER A 96 -24.03 -4.28 26.16
C SER A 96 -25.08 -3.34 25.57
N MET A 97 -24.97 -3.08 24.27
CA MET A 97 -25.93 -2.35 23.45
C MET A 97 -26.21 -3.13 22.16
N GLN A 98 -27.47 -3.18 21.74
CA GLN A 98 -27.88 -3.68 20.43
C GLN A 98 -28.86 -2.68 19.81
N THR A 99 -28.57 -2.08 18.66
CA THR A 99 -29.42 -1.04 18.07
C THR A 99 -29.74 -1.33 16.61
N VAL A 100 -30.98 -1.07 16.18
CA VAL A 100 -31.42 -1.15 14.78
C VAL A 100 -32.05 0.20 14.40
N GLY A 101 -31.36 1.02 13.63
CA GLY A 101 -31.80 2.38 13.26
C GLY A 101 -30.70 3.42 13.43
N LEU A 102 -31.02 4.60 13.96
CA LEU A 102 -30.13 5.75 14.03
C LEU A 102 -29.65 6.01 15.47
N ILE A 103 -28.38 6.34 15.65
CA ILE A 103 -27.79 6.96 16.83
C ILE A 103 -27.17 8.28 16.37
N HIS A 104 -27.52 9.42 16.95
CA HIS A 104 -26.97 10.72 16.53
C HIS A 104 -25.71 11.07 17.33
N THR A 105 -25.69 10.93 18.65
CA THR A 105 -24.45 10.86 19.44
C THR A 105 -24.45 9.66 20.38
N LEU A 106 -23.25 9.17 20.68
CA LEU A 106 -22.96 8.19 21.73
C LEU A 106 -21.57 8.47 22.30
N GLU A 107 -21.44 8.86 23.56
CA GLU A 107 -20.12 9.19 24.11
C GLU A 107 -19.34 7.89 24.39
N GLN A 108 -19.87 6.96 25.19
CA GLN A 108 -19.11 5.81 25.67
C GLN A 108 -19.87 4.48 25.62
N CYS A 109 -19.24 3.46 25.05
CA CYS A 109 -19.65 2.06 25.23
C CYS A 109 -18.48 1.17 25.65
N LEU A 110 -18.48 0.71 26.91
CA LEU A 110 -17.33 0.04 27.50
C LEU A 110 -17.13 -1.40 27.02
N ASN A 111 -18.16 -2.26 27.02
CA ASN A 111 -18.00 -3.68 26.71
C ASN A 111 -18.41 -4.14 25.30
N ARG A 112 -19.67 -3.94 24.89
CA ARG A 112 -20.19 -4.50 23.63
C ARG A 112 -21.23 -3.60 22.97
N MET A 113 -21.01 -3.23 21.72
CA MET A 113 -21.98 -2.57 20.85
C MET A 113 -22.27 -3.44 19.63
N GLN A 114 -23.54 -3.56 19.25
CA GLN A 114 -23.99 -4.21 18.02
C GLN A 114 -25.02 -3.32 17.31
N THR A 115 -24.69 -2.67 16.19
CA THR A 115 -25.59 -1.69 15.55
C THR A 115 -25.89 -2.04 14.09
N VAL A 116 -27.15 -1.92 13.68
CA VAL A 116 -27.61 -2.07 12.29
C VAL A 116 -28.33 -0.80 11.87
N GLY A 117 -27.63 0.08 11.15
CA GLY A 117 -28.14 1.37 10.71
C GLY A 117 -27.08 2.46 10.73
N LEU A 118 -27.40 3.65 11.24
CA LEU A 118 -26.53 4.83 11.19
C LEU A 118 -26.08 5.24 12.60
N ILE A 119 -24.79 5.52 12.77
CA ILE A 119 -24.24 6.25 13.91
C ILE A 119 -23.69 7.57 13.36
N HIS A 120 -24.09 8.73 13.88
CA HIS A 120 -23.58 10.02 13.42
C HIS A 120 -22.32 10.41 14.18
N THR A 121 -22.32 10.42 15.50
CA THR A 121 -21.08 10.49 16.31
C THR A 121 -20.98 9.35 17.31
N LEU A 122 -19.76 8.90 17.56
CA LEU A 122 -19.40 8.00 18.64
C LEU A 122 -18.01 8.36 19.17
N GLU A 123 -17.88 8.79 20.43
CA GLU A 123 -16.56 9.16 20.95
C GLU A 123 -15.74 7.89 21.25
N GLN A 124 -16.24 7.00 22.12
CA GLN A 124 -15.43 5.90 22.66
C GLN A 124 -16.15 4.54 22.65
N CYS A 125 -15.50 3.52 22.08
CA CYS A 125 -15.87 2.12 22.32
C CYS A 125 -14.65 1.28 22.76
N LEU A 126 -14.64 0.86 24.03
CA LEU A 126 -13.44 0.27 24.61
C LEU A 126 -13.21 -1.18 24.18
N ASN A 127 -14.19 -2.09 24.32
CA ASN A 127 -13.98 -3.53 24.06
C ASN A 127 -14.38 -4.03 22.67
N ARG A 128 -15.68 -4.03 22.33
CA ARG A 128 -16.17 -4.66 21.08
C ARG A 128 -17.25 -3.83 20.41
N MET A 129 -17.01 -3.46 19.15
CA MET A 129 -18.01 -2.88 18.25
C MET A 129 -18.27 -3.83 17.08
N GLN A 130 -19.55 -4.07 16.77
CA GLN A 130 -19.99 -4.75 15.55
C GLN A 130 -21.07 -3.91 14.86
N THR A 131 -20.80 -3.37 13.66
CA THR A 131 -21.74 -2.44 13.00
C THR A 131 -22.02 -2.84 11.55
N VAL A 132 -23.26 -2.61 11.09
CA VAL A 132 -23.71 -2.77 9.70
C VAL A 132 -24.44 -1.48 9.31
N GLY A 133 -24.06 -0.83 8.20
CA GLY A 133 -24.66 0.44 7.76
C GLY A 133 -23.67 1.61 7.63
N LEU A 134 -23.79 2.65 8.47
CA LEU A 134 -23.00 3.88 8.36
C LEU A 134 -22.49 4.36 9.74
N ILE A 135 -21.25 4.84 9.79
CA ILE A 135 -20.68 5.60 10.91
C ILE A 135 -20.15 6.92 10.32
N HIS A 136 -20.61 8.07 10.80
CA HIS A 136 -20.12 9.35 10.28
C HIS A 136 -18.84 9.80 11.01
N THR A 137 -18.84 9.96 12.34
CA THR A 137 -17.60 10.07 13.12
C THR A 137 -17.48 8.97 14.17
N LEU A 138 -16.25 8.53 14.39
CA LEU A 138 -15.84 7.69 15.50
C LEU A 138 -14.47 8.15 15.98
N GLU A 139 -14.33 8.63 17.20
CA GLU A 139 -13.01 9.08 17.70
C GLU A 139 -12.16 7.86 18.04
N GLN A 140 -12.58 7.01 18.98
CA GLN A 140 -11.74 5.97 19.56
C GLN A 140 -12.39 4.59 19.63
N CYS A 141 -11.71 3.59 19.06
CA CYS A 141 -11.98 2.18 19.34
C CYS A 141 -10.73 1.43 19.82
N LEU A 142 -10.72 1.06 21.11
CA LEU A 142 -9.53 0.50 21.75
C LEU A 142 -9.25 -0.96 21.32
N ASN A 143 -10.16 -1.90 21.59
CA ASN A 143 -9.84 -3.33 21.46
C ASN A 143 -10.25 -3.99 20.15
N SER A 144 -11.53 -3.94 19.73
CA SER A 144 -11.97 -4.64 18.53
C SER A 144 -13.19 -4.02 17.84
N MET A 145 -13.04 -3.79 16.53
CA MET A 145 -14.06 -3.29 15.62
C MET A 145 -14.26 -4.28 14.47
N GLN A 146 -15.51 -4.66 14.18
CA GLN A 146 -15.89 -5.46 13.01
C GLN A 146 -17.06 -4.79 12.29
N THR A 147 -16.92 -4.43 11.02
CA THR A 147 -17.93 -3.60 10.34
C THR A 147 -18.23 -4.01 8.90
N MET A 148 -19.50 -3.86 8.52
CA MET A 148 -20.04 -3.97 7.15
C MET A 148 -20.62 -2.59 6.75
N VAL A 149 -19.76 -1.58 6.58
CA VAL A 149 -20.10 -0.17 6.84
C VAL A 149 -19.41 0.82 5.88
N LEU A 150 -20.06 1.96 5.66
CA LEU A 150 -19.40 3.22 5.27
C LEU A 150 -18.99 3.99 6.53
N ILE A 151 -17.69 4.07 6.82
CA ILE A 151 -17.12 4.94 7.85
C ILE A 151 -16.67 6.22 7.15
N HIS A 152 -17.18 7.38 7.56
CA HIS A 152 -16.71 8.65 7.00
C HIS A 152 -15.41 9.09 7.70
N THR A 153 -15.40 9.22 9.02
CA THR A 153 -14.23 9.64 9.80
C THR A 153 -13.98 8.67 10.95
N LEU A 154 -12.73 8.23 11.10
CA LEU A 154 -12.25 7.49 12.27
C LEU A 154 -10.89 8.02 12.71
N GLU A 155 -10.76 8.52 13.94
CA GLU A 155 -9.46 9.02 14.41
C GLU A 155 -8.56 7.83 14.79
N GLN A 156 -8.93 7.03 15.79
CA GLN A 156 -8.03 6.04 16.39
C GLN A 156 -8.64 4.63 16.52
N CYS A 157 -7.92 3.64 15.98
CA CYS A 157 -8.15 2.23 16.30
C CYS A 157 -6.87 1.54 16.80
N LEU A 158 -6.83 1.18 18.08
CA LEU A 158 -5.60 0.76 18.74
C LEU A 158 -5.25 -0.71 18.51
N ASN A 159 -6.17 -1.67 18.74
CA ASN A 159 -5.83 -3.10 18.71
C ASN A 159 -6.27 -3.87 17.46
N SER A 160 -7.53 -3.80 17.04
CA SER A 160 -7.99 -4.56 15.86
C SER A 160 -9.21 -3.97 15.15
N MET A 161 -9.10 -3.87 13.82
CA MET A 161 -10.17 -3.46 12.90
C MET A 161 -10.33 -4.50 11.80
N GLN A 162 -11.58 -4.89 11.52
CA GLN A 162 -11.97 -5.70 10.37
C GLN A 162 -13.13 -5.02 9.65
N THR A 163 -12.88 -4.42 8.48
CA THR A 163 -13.85 -3.58 7.77
C THR A 163 -14.15 -4.14 6.38
N MET A 164 -15.44 -4.33 6.07
CA MET A 164 -15.96 -4.65 4.75
C MET A 164 -16.78 -3.45 4.26
N GLY A 165 -16.25 -2.64 3.36
CA GLY A 165 -16.91 -1.41 2.91
C GLY A 165 -15.96 -0.29 2.54
N LEU A 166 -16.26 0.93 2.99
CA LEU A 166 -15.48 2.13 2.68
C LEU A 166 -15.12 2.88 3.97
N ILE A 167 -13.86 3.31 4.06
CA ILE A 167 -13.36 4.25 5.07
C ILE A 167 -12.93 5.52 4.32
N HIS A 168 -13.54 6.68 4.61
CA HIS A 168 -13.17 7.91 3.89
C HIS A 168 -11.93 8.56 4.50
N THR A 169 -11.87 8.77 5.81
CA THR A 169 -10.63 9.13 6.52
C THR A 169 -10.36 8.20 7.70
N LEU A 170 -9.08 7.90 7.91
CA LEU A 170 -8.57 7.22 9.10
C LEU A 170 -7.24 7.85 9.51
N GLU A 171 -7.14 8.42 10.71
CA GLU A 171 -5.86 8.99 11.15
C GLU A 171 -4.92 7.85 11.55
N GLN A 172 -5.28 7.04 12.57
CA GLN A 172 -4.34 6.11 13.20
C GLN A 172 -4.90 4.69 13.37
N CYS A 173 -4.16 3.70 12.85
CA CYS A 173 -4.34 2.29 13.22
C CYS A 173 -3.04 1.68 13.76
N LEU A 174 -3.03 1.36 15.06
CA LEU A 174 -1.79 1.04 15.76
C LEU A 174 -1.37 -0.43 15.60
N ASN A 175 -2.28 -1.41 15.77
CA ASN A 175 -1.93 -2.83 15.75
C ASN A 175 -2.32 -3.60 14.48
N ARG A 176 -3.62 -3.77 14.20
CA ARG A 176 -4.09 -4.65 13.11
C ARG A 176 -5.27 -4.07 12.35
N MET A 177 -5.10 -3.86 11.05
CA MET A 177 -6.17 -3.55 10.11
C MET A 177 -6.34 -4.67 9.09
N GLN A 178 -7.58 -5.10 8.86
CA GLN A 178 -7.97 -5.94 7.73
C GLN A 178 -9.14 -5.29 7.01
N THR A 179 -8.92 -4.82 5.78
CA THR A 179 -9.93 -4.05 5.03
C THR A 179 -10.23 -4.70 3.68
N MET A 180 -11.52 -4.82 3.38
CA MET A 180 -12.07 -5.37 2.16
C MET A 180 -12.96 -4.30 1.50
N GLY A 181 -12.41 -3.58 0.52
CA GLY A 181 -13.07 -2.43 -0.10
C GLY A 181 -12.13 -1.24 -0.26
N LEU A 182 -12.55 -0.04 0.15
CA LEU A 182 -11.85 1.21 -0.14
C LEU A 182 -11.42 1.95 1.13
N ILE A 183 -10.18 2.43 1.15
CA ILE A 183 -9.67 3.43 2.09
C ILE A 183 -9.33 4.67 1.25
N HIS A 184 -9.94 5.82 1.54
CA HIS A 184 -9.67 7.03 0.75
C HIS A 184 -8.46 7.79 1.31
N THR A 185 -8.40 8.12 2.59
CA THR A 185 -7.15 8.53 3.26
C THR A 185 -6.83 7.63 4.44
N LEU A 186 -5.53 7.42 4.67
CA LEU A 186 -4.99 6.88 5.91
C LEU A 186 -3.66 7.58 6.23
N GLU A 187 -3.54 8.19 7.40
CA GLU A 187 -2.28 8.85 7.79
C GLU A 187 -1.27 7.81 8.31
N GLN A 188 -1.62 7.06 9.36
CA GLN A 188 -0.67 6.27 10.15
C GLN A 188 -1.08 4.80 10.32
N GLY A 189 -0.41 3.89 9.60
CA GLY A 189 -0.54 2.44 9.73
C GLY A 189 0.69 1.78 10.40
N LEU A 190 0.68 1.63 11.72
CA LEU A 190 1.89 1.28 12.47
C LEU A 190 2.32 -0.20 12.34
N ASN A 191 1.58 -1.17 12.88
CA ASN A 191 2.08 -2.56 12.98
C ASN A 191 1.73 -3.49 11.82
N SER A 192 0.46 -3.63 11.43
CA SER A 192 0.10 -4.53 10.33
C SER A 192 -1.21 -4.19 9.65
N MET A 193 -1.15 -4.12 8.32
CA MET A 193 -2.29 -3.84 7.45
C MET A 193 -2.42 -4.88 6.35
N GLN A 194 -3.64 -5.33 6.10
CA GLN A 194 -3.99 -6.23 5.02
C GLN A 194 -5.22 -5.68 4.30
N THR A 195 -5.07 -5.23 3.06
CA THR A 195 -6.15 -4.63 2.28
C THR A 195 -6.39 -5.42 1.00
N MET A 196 -7.64 -5.74 0.68
CA MET A 196 -8.03 -6.11 -0.68
C MET A 196 -9.03 -5.12 -1.24
N GLY A 197 -8.69 -4.47 -2.35
CA GLY A 197 -9.43 -3.35 -2.92
C GLY A 197 -8.52 -2.14 -3.19
N LEU A 198 -8.88 -0.96 -2.71
CA LEU A 198 -8.23 0.30 -3.07
C LEU A 198 -7.79 1.11 -1.84
N ILE A 199 -6.57 1.64 -1.89
CA ILE A 199 -6.07 2.71 -1.02
C ILE A 199 -5.82 3.93 -1.93
N HIS A 200 -6.49 5.06 -1.68
CA HIS A 200 -6.29 6.25 -2.51
C HIS A 200 -5.08 7.06 -2.03
N THR A 201 -5.02 7.48 -0.77
CA THR A 201 -3.79 7.99 -0.15
C THR A 201 -3.41 7.20 1.10
N LEU A 202 -2.10 7.06 1.30
CA LEU A 202 -1.51 6.59 2.54
C LEU A 202 -0.18 7.30 2.79
N GLU A 203 -0.08 8.05 3.89
CA GLU A 203 1.19 8.70 4.24
C GLU A 203 2.19 7.65 4.76
N TRP A 204 1.93 7.04 5.92
CA TRP A 204 2.92 6.22 6.63
C TRP A 204 2.50 4.77 6.90
N CYS A 205 3.38 3.84 6.52
CA CYS A 205 3.35 2.46 7.00
C CYS A 205 4.69 2.04 7.64
N LEU A 206 4.69 1.89 8.97
CA LEU A 206 5.90 1.56 9.72
C LEU A 206 6.36 0.10 9.52
N ASN A 207 5.52 -0.89 9.85
CA ASN A 207 5.98 -2.29 9.94
C ASN A 207 5.61 -3.19 8.76
N ARG A 208 4.33 -3.37 8.42
CA ARG A 208 3.93 -4.30 7.35
C ARG A 208 2.63 -3.91 6.66
N MET A 209 2.70 -3.75 5.35
CA MET A 209 1.54 -3.68 4.45
C MET A 209 1.46 -4.93 3.58
N GLN A 210 0.25 -5.41 3.35
CA GLN A 210 -0.07 -6.37 2.29
C GLN A 210 -1.31 -5.91 1.54
N THR A 211 -1.18 -5.61 0.24
CA THR A 211 -2.29 -5.08 -0.56
C THR A 211 -2.54 -5.95 -1.79
N VAL A 212 -3.81 -6.28 -2.05
CA VAL A 212 -4.28 -6.92 -3.29
C VAL A 212 -5.26 -5.98 -3.98
N GLY A 213 -4.85 -5.33 -5.06
CA GLY A 213 -5.61 -4.30 -5.74
C GLY A 213 -4.77 -3.06 -6.05
N LEU A 214 -5.25 -1.87 -5.69
CA LEU A 214 -4.65 -0.60 -6.10
C LEU A 214 -4.22 0.27 -4.91
N ILE A 215 -3.02 0.83 -4.99
CA ILE A 215 -2.54 1.94 -4.17
C ILE A 215 -2.35 3.12 -5.13
N HIS A 216 -3.02 4.25 -4.90
CA HIS A 216 -2.84 5.42 -5.77
C HIS A 216 -1.63 6.26 -5.31
N THR A 217 -1.59 6.72 -4.06
CA THR A 217 -0.36 7.24 -3.45
C THR A 217 0.03 6.47 -2.21
N LEU A 218 1.34 6.35 -1.98
CA LEU A 218 1.94 5.91 -0.73
C LEU A 218 3.23 6.71 -0.51
N GLU A 219 3.29 7.54 0.53
CA GLU A 219 4.51 8.33 0.78
C GLU A 219 5.61 7.40 1.32
N GLN A 220 5.45 6.83 2.52
CA GLN A 220 6.52 6.12 3.20
C GLN A 220 6.15 4.72 3.69
N CYS A 221 6.93 3.71 3.28
CA CYS A 221 6.91 2.37 3.86
C CYS A 221 8.28 1.97 4.41
N LEU A 222 8.41 1.97 5.74
CA LEU A 222 9.70 1.77 6.41
C LEU A 222 10.18 0.31 6.34
N ASN A 223 9.38 -0.68 6.78
CA ASN A 223 9.85 -2.07 6.93
C ASN A 223 9.48 -3.04 5.80
N ARG A 224 8.19 -3.20 5.45
CA ARG A 224 7.78 -4.19 4.42
C ARG A 224 6.50 -3.82 3.67
N LEU A 225 6.65 -3.60 2.38
CA LEU A 225 5.56 -3.53 1.40
C LEU A 225 5.44 -4.86 0.65
N GLN A 226 4.22 -5.38 0.51
CA GLN A 226 3.89 -6.47 -0.40
C GLN A 226 2.62 -6.13 -1.19
N THR A 227 2.71 -6.03 -2.51
CA THR A 227 1.56 -5.63 -3.34
C THR A 227 1.34 -6.58 -4.51
N VAL A 228 0.08 -6.96 -4.75
CA VAL A 228 -0.36 -7.64 -5.97
C VAL A 228 -1.40 -6.75 -6.65
N GLY A 229 -1.04 -6.17 -7.81
CA GLY A 229 -1.86 -5.19 -8.51
C GLY A 229 -1.07 -3.94 -8.90
N LEU A 230 -1.59 -2.74 -8.62
CA LEU A 230 -1.03 -1.48 -9.11
C LEU A 230 -0.64 -0.54 -7.97
N ILE A 231 0.53 0.07 -8.09
CA ILE A 231 0.98 1.25 -7.33
C ILE A 231 1.11 2.38 -8.35
N HIS A 232 0.41 3.51 -8.16
CA HIS A 232 0.54 4.65 -9.07
C HIS A 232 1.73 5.53 -8.68
N THR A 233 1.79 6.04 -7.45
CA THR A 233 3.01 6.66 -6.90
C THR A 233 3.47 5.97 -5.62
N LEU A 234 4.79 5.97 -5.40
CA LEU A 234 5.41 5.61 -4.14
C LEU A 234 6.68 6.44 -3.95
N GLU A 235 6.77 7.26 -2.91
CA GLU A 235 7.97 8.07 -2.68
C GLU A 235 9.08 7.17 -2.10
N GLN A 236 8.89 6.60 -0.91
CA GLN A 236 9.96 5.95 -0.16
C GLN A 236 9.63 4.54 0.33
N CYS A 237 10.45 3.56 -0.04
CA CYS A 237 10.45 2.24 0.59
C CYS A 237 11.85 1.85 1.08
N LEU A 238 12.06 1.93 2.41
CA LEU A 238 13.40 1.78 2.98
C LEU A 238 13.87 0.31 2.99
N ASN A 239 13.14 -0.62 3.60
CA ASN A 239 13.68 -1.96 3.85
C ASN A 239 13.36 -3.03 2.80
N ARG A 240 12.08 -3.34 2.51
CA ARG A 240 11.71 -4.42 1.58
C ARG A 240 10.43 -4.15 0.82
N MET A 241 10.53 -4.14 -0.51
CA MET A 241 9.41 -4.14 -1.44
C MET A 241 9.32 -5.48 -2.19
N GLN A 242 8.10 -6.04 -2.28
CA GLN A 242 7.80 -7.19 -3.13
C GLN A 242 6.51 -6.94 -3.90
N THR A 243 6.60 -6.69 -5.22
CA THR A 243 5.44 -6.26 -6.04
C THR A 243 5.22 -7.19 -7.23
N VAL A 244 3.96 -7.57 -7.47
CA VAL A 244 3.52 -8.30 -8.67
C VAL A 244 2.45 -7.47 -9.38
N GLY A 245 2.77 -6.93 -10.55
CA GLY A 245 1.88 -6.06 -11.32
C GLY A 245 2.61 -4.80 -11.83
N LEU A 246 2.07 -3.62 -11.56
CA LEU A 246 2.59 -2.36 -12.12
C LEU A 246 2.94 -1.34 -11.03
N ILE A 247 4.08 -0.68 -11.19
CA ILE A 247 4.49 0.53 -10.48
C ILE A 247 4.60 1.64 -11.54
N HIS A 248 3.85 2.74 -11.39
CA HIS A 248 3.95 3.84 -12.37
C HIS A 248 5.10 4.79 -12.03
N THR A 249 5.16 5.33 -10.82
CA THR A 249 6.36 6.01 -10.31
C THR A 249 6.85 5.40 -9.00
N LEU A 250 8.16 5.45 -8.80
CA LEU A 250 8.81 5.13 -7.53
C LEU A 250 10.06 6.00 -7.38
N GLU A 251 10.12 6.87 -6.37
CA GLU A 251 11.29 7.74 -6.20
C GLU A 251 12.44 6.93 -5.60
N GLN A 252 12.29 6.37 -4.40
CA GLN A 252 13.39 5.79 -3.64
C GLN A 252 13.10 4.39 -3.09
N CYS A 253 13.95 3.42 -3.44
CA CYS A 253 14.01 2.12 -2.76
C CYS A 253 15.42 1.82 -2.23
N LEU A 254 15.56 1.87 -0.90
CA LEU A 254 16.88 1.92 -0.26
C LEU A 254 17.53 0.53 -0.16
N ASN A 255 16.88 -0.47 0.44
CA ASN A 255 17.51 -1.77 0.73
C ASN A 255 17.23 -2.90 -0.27
N ARG A 256 15.96 -3.29 -0.50
CA ARG A 256 15.64 -4.44 -1.37
C ARG A 256 14.32 -4.28 -2.11
N MET A 257 14.40 -4.30 -3.44
CA MET A 257 13.26 -4.40 -4.34
C MET A 257 13.22 -5.76 -5.03
N GLN A 258 12.04 -6.38 -5.09
CA GLN A 258 11.77 -7.55 -5.93
C GLN A 258 10.46 -7.32 -6.70
N THR A 259 10.51 -7.36 -8.03
CA THR A 259 9.32 -7.15 -8.88
C THR A 259 9.11 -8.22 -9.95
N MET A 260 7.83 -8.42 -10.28
CA MET A 260 7.37 -9.08 -11.51
C MET A 260 6.32 -8.19 -12.16
N GLY A 261 6.53 -7.81 -13.42
CA GLY A 261 5.70 -6.87 -14.16
C GLY A 261 6.43 -5.56 -14.50
N LEU A 262 5.71 -4.43 -14.49
CA LEU A 262 6.17 -3.18 -15.10
C LEU A 262 6.54 -2.13 -14.04
N ILE A 263 7.65 -1.44 -14.27
CA ILE A 263 8.05 -0.18 -13.60
C ILE A 263 8.12 0.88 -14.69
N HIS A 264 7.31 1.94 -14.62
CA HIS A 264 7.33 2.98 -15.65
C HIS A 264 8.43 4.02 -15.38
N THR A 265 8.50 4.62 -14.20
CA THR A 265 9.69 5.35 -13.74
C THR A 265 10.21 4.80 -12.41
N LEU A 266 11.52 4.89 -12.23
CA LEU A 266 12.19 4.70 -10.94
C LEU A 266 13.39 5.64 -10.86
N GLU A 267 13.45 6.51 -9.86
CA GLU A 267 14.58 7.44 -9.75
C GLU A 267 15.78 6.70 -9.13
N GLN A 268 15.66 6.20 -7.91
CA GLN A 268 16.80 5.70 -7.14
C GLN A 268 16.57 4.31 -6.52
N CYS A 269 17.48 3.38 -6.81
CA CYS A 269 17.63 2.14 -6.04
C CYS A 269 19.05 1.97 -5.50
N LEU A 270 19.21 2.11 -4.18
CA LEU A 270 20.53 2.14 -3.54
C LEU A 270 21.17 0.75 -3.50
N ASN A 271 20.57 -0.22 -2.81
CA ASN A 271 21.25 -1.49 -2.49
C ASN A 271 21.00 -2.65 -3.46
N ARG A 272 19.76 -3.11 -3.63
CA ARG A 272 19.49 -4.27 -4.49
C ARG A 272 18.12 -4.24 -5.16
N MET A 273 18.16 -4.23 -6.49
CA MET A 273 17.02 -4.47 -7.36
C MET A 273 17.06 -5.88 -7.94
N GLN A 274 15.92 -6.57 -7.96
CA GLN A 274 15.72 -7.81 -8.72
C GLN A 274 14.40 -7.74 -9.48
N THR A 275 14.45 -7.82 -10.81
CA THR A 275 13.25 -7.96 -11.66
C THR A 275 13.33 -9.32 -12.37
N MET A 276 12.32 -10.17 -12.19
CA MET A 276 12.39 -11.59 -12.60
C MET A 276 11.67 -11.89 -13.92
N VAL A 277 10.64 -11.12 -14.23
CA VAL A 277 10.06 -10.93 -15.57
C VAL A 277 9.53 -9.50 -15.53
N GLY A 278 10.06 -8.59 -16.34
CA GLY A 278 9.58 -7.21 -16.30
C GLY A 278 10.00 -6.27 -17.41
N LEU A 279 9.40 -5.09 -17.36
CA LEU A 279 9.76 -3.94 -18.19
C LEU A 279 10.05 -2.76 -17.26
N ILE A 280 11.22 -2.17 -17.37
CA ILE A 280 11.59 -0.88 -16.79
C ILE A 280 11.57 0.11 -17.95
N HIS A 281 10.70 1.13 -17.92
CA HIS A 281 10.68 2.13 -18.98
C HIS A 281 11.78 3.17 -18.76
N THR A 282 11.80 3.88 -17.62
CA THR A 282 12.96 4.69 -17.21
C THR A 282 13.51 4.27 -15.86
N LEU A 283 14.83 4.42 -15.70
CA LEU A 283 15.52 4.32 -14.42
C LEU A 283 16.71 5.28 -14.40
N GLU A 284 16.78 6.18 -13.43
CA GLU A 284 17.90 7.12 -13.33
C GLU A 284 19.12 6.41 -12.70
N GLN A 285 19.01 5.96 -11.45
CA GLN A 285 20.18 5.52 -10.66
C GLN A 285 20.01 4.16 -9.98
N CYS A 286 20.95 3.25 -10.25
CA CYS A 286 21.15 2.04 -9.46
C CYS A 286 22.60 1.95 -8.93
N LEU A 287 22.77 2.16 -7.62
CA LEU A 287 24.08 2.26 -7.00
C LEU A 287 24.79 0.91 -6.85
N ASN A 288 24.23 -0.04 -6.08
CA ASN A 288 24.98 -1.25 -5.69
C ASN A 288 24.73 -2.49 -6.54
N SER A 289 23.48 -2.90 -6.79
CA SER A 289 23.22 -4.13 -7.57
C SER A 289 21.87 -4.19 -8.25
N MET A 290 21.89 -4.50 -9.55
CA MET A 290 20.73 -4.81 -10.39
C MET A 290 20.84 -6.23 -10.95
N GLN A 291 19.73 -6.95 -10.91
CA GLN A 291 19.53 -8.21 -11.63
C GLN A 291 18.18 -8.16 -12.34
N THR A 292 18.19 -8.13 -13.68
CA THR A 292 16.98 -7.93 -14.50
C THR A 292 16.81 -9.02 -15.54
N VAL A 293 15.57 -9.48 -15.72
CA VAL A 293 15.15 -10.37 -16.82
C VAL A 293 13.95 -9.74 -17.52
N GLY A 294 14.15 -9.31 -18.76
CA GLY A 294 13.14 -8.60 -19.56
C GLY A 294 13.71 -7.41 -20.33
N LEU A 295 13.06 -6.25 -20.25
CA LEU A 295 13.41 -5.05 -21.02
C LEU A 295 13.70 -3.85 -20.11
N ILE A 296 14.77 -3.12 -20.42
CA ILE A 296 15.09 -1.79 -19.89
C ILE A 296 15.06 -0.84 -21.09
N HIS A 297 14.17 0.17 -21.10
CA HIS A 297 14.12 1.10 -22.22
C HIS A 297 15.15 2.23 -22.06
N THR A 298 15.23 2.89 -20.91
CA THR A 298 16.34 3.80 -20.57
C THR A 298 16.91 3.48 -19.20
N LEU A 299 18.22 3.69 -19.07
CA LEU A 299 18.93 3.67 -17.79
C LEU A 299 20.06 4.69 -17.85
N GLU A 300 20.07 5.67 -16.95
CA GLU A 300 21.15 6.66 -16.93
C GLU A 300 22.41 6.05 -16.28
N GLN A 301 22.34 5.67 -15.00
CA GLN A 301 23.53 5.30 -14.22
C GLN A 301 23.40 3.97 -13.48
N CYS A 302 24.36 3.08 -13.70
CA CYS A 302 24.60 1.93 -12.83
C CYS A 302 26.05 1.88 -12.33
N LEU A 303 26.24 2.12 -11.03
CA LEU A 303 27.59 2.32 -10.49
C LEU A 303 28.34 0.99 -10.28
N ASN A 304 27.81 0.06 -9.48
CA ASN A 304 28.57 -1.14 -9.08
C ASN A 304 28.36 -2.38 -9.95
N ARG A 305 27.14 -2.91 -10.05
CA ARG A 305 26.90 -4.18 -10.77
C ARG A 305 25.53 -4.28 -11.44
N MET A 306 25.56 -4.47 -12.75
CA MET A 306 24.41 -4.82 -13.58
C MET A 306 24.52 -6.27 -14.07
N GLN A 307 23.42 -7.02 -13.98
CA GLN A 307 23.24 -8.29 -14.68
C GLN A 307 21.89 -8.31 -15.38
N THR A 308 21.87 -8.43 -16.71
CA THR A 308 20.64 -8.34 -17.51
C THR A 308 20.51 -9.52 -18.47
N VAL A 309 19.31 -10.09 -18.57
CA VAL A 309 18.92 -11.05 -19.61
C VAL A 309 17.75 -10.47 -20.38
N GLY A 310 17.92 -10.23 -21.69
CA GLY A 310 16.94 -9.55 -22.53
C GLY A 310 17.50 -8.27 -23.17
N LEU A 311 16.71 -7.20 -23.20
CA LEU A 311 16.99 -6.01 -24.01
C LEU A 311 17.28 -4.77 -23.14
N ILE A 312 18.34 -4.04 -23.48
CA ILE A 312 18.62 -2.69 -23.00
C ILE A 312 18.56 -1.77 -24.23
N HIS A 313 17.61 -0.82 -24.27
CA HIS A 313 17.46 0.05 -25.45
C HIS A 313 18.44 1.23 -25.41
N THR A 314 18.48 2.01 -24.33
CA THR A 314 19.59 2.93 -24.04
C THR A 314 20.18 2.69 -22.65
N LEU A 315 21.47 2.93 -22.53
CA LEU A 315 22.19 3.02 -21.25
C LEU A 315 23.29 4.06 -21.37
N GLU A 316 23.31 5.08 -20.51
CA GLU A 316 24.35 6.11 -20.57
C GLU A 316 25.64 5.58 -19.91
N GLN A 317 25.60 5.28 -18.61
CA GLN A 317 26.82 5.02 -17.83
C GLN A 317 26.77 3.75 -16.99
N CYS A 318 27.78 2.88 -17.16
CA CYS A 318 28.07 1.81 -16.22
C CYS A 318 29.52 1.86 -15.73
N LEU A 319 29.73 2.14 -14.44
CA LEU A 319 31.07 2.37 -13.90
C LEU A 319 31.86 1.06 -13.69
N ASN A 320 31.37 0.14 -12.86
CA ASN A 320 32.20 -0.99 -12.40
C ASN A 320 32.00 -2.31 -13.18
N SER A 321 30.80 -2.86 -13.24
CA SER A 321 30.59 -4.17 -13.88
C SER A 321 29.23 -4.37 -14.54
N MET A 322 29.25 -4.78 -15.81
CA MET A 322 28.08 -5.13 -16.61
C MET A 322 28.20 -6.55 -17.16
N GLN A 323 27.12 -7.32 -17.05
CA GLN A 323 26.97 -8.64 -17.68
C GLN A 323 25.60 -8.73 -18.37
N THR A 324 25.58 -8.77 -19.71
CA THR A 324 24.33 -8.80 -20.49
C THR A 324 24.25 -10.00 -21.42
N MET A 325 23.11 -10.68 -21.41
CA MET A 325 22.74 -11.75 -22.34
C MET A 325 21.54 -11.27 -23.17
N GLY A 326 21.77 -10.85 -24.42
CA GLY A 326 20.75 -10.28 -25.29
C GLY A 326 21.23 -9.08 -26.09
N LEU A 327 20.32 -8.13 -26.37
CA LEU A 327 20.61 -6.92 -27.16
C LEU A 327 20.84 -5.70 -26.27
N ILE A 328 21.97 -5.04 -26.45
CA ILE A 328 22.16 -3.62 -26.10
C ILE A 328 22.00 -2.82 -27.39
N HIS A 329 21.01 -1.93 -27.47
CA HIS A 329 20.80 -1.11 -28.68
C HIS A 329 21.72 0.11 -28.69
N THR A 330 21.73 0.97 -27.67
CA THR A 330 22.80 1.95 -27.45
C THR A 330 23.43 1.83 -26.06
N LEU A 331 24.73 2.12 -26.00
CA LEU A 331 25.46 2.32 -24.76
C LEU A 331 26.56 3.38 -24.95
N GLU A 332 26.52 4.44 -24.15
CA GLU A 332 27.53 5.50 -24.25
C GLU A 332 28.83 5.06 -23.57
N GLN A 333 28.82 4.80 -22.25
CA GLN A 333 30.04 4.63 -21.47
C GLN A 333 30.04 3.40 -20.57
N CYS A 334 31.07 2.55 -20.72
CA CYS A 334 31.43 1.53 -19.74
C CYS A 334 32.90 1.67 -19.29
N LEU A 335 33.10 2.03 -18.02
CA LEU A 335 34.42 2.35 -17.50
C LEU A 335 35.28 1.11 -17.22
N ASN A 336 34.88 0.22 -16.30
CA ASN A 336 35.75 -0.84 -15.81
C ASN A 336 35.59 -2.20 -16.48
N SER A 337 34.38 -2.78 -16.53
CA SER A 337 34.22 -4.12 -17.11
C SER A 337 32.85 -4.41 -17.72
N MET A 338 32.89 -4.90 -18.96
CA MET A 338 31.74 -5.33 -19.74
C MET A 338 31.90 -6.79 -20.19
N GLN A 339 30.83 -7.57 -20.05
CA GLN A 339 30.65 -8.86 -20.68
C GLN A 339 29.31 -8.90 -21.40
N THR A 340 29.29 -9.13 -22.71
CA THR A 340 28.05 -9.24 -23.51
C THR A 340 28.00 -10.52 -24.32
N VAL A 341 26.79 -11.03 -24.52
CA VAL A 341 26.47 -12.16 -25.39
C VAL A 341 25.23 -11.80 -26.22
N GLU A 342 25.18 -12.27 -27.47
CA GLU A 342 24.26 -11.93 -28.55
C GLU A 342 24.60 -10.64 -29.31
N SER A 343 24.26 -9.44 -28.82
CA SER A 343 24.41 -8.23 -29.66
C SER A 343 24.57 -6.89 -28.95
N ILE A 344 25.37 -6.02 -29.59
CA ILE A 344 25.50 -4.58 -29.34
C ILE A 344 25.22 -3.88 -30.68
N HIS A 345 24.25 -2.96 -30.74
CA HIS A 345 24.02 -2.17 -31.96
C HIS A 345 24.92 -0.94 -32.04
N THR A 346 24.99 -0.11 -31.00
CA THR A 346 26.03 0.92 -30.84
C THR A 346 26.69 0.86 -29.46
N LEU A 347 27.98 1.19 -29.43
CA LEU A 347 28.75 1.42 -28.20
C LEU A 347 29.79 2.52 -28.45
N GLU A 348 29.70 3.63 -27.72
CA GLU A 348 30.65 4.74 -27.91
C GLU A 348 31.98 4.43 -27.22
N GLN A 349 31.99 4.20 -25.90
CA GLN A 349 33.22 4.14 -25.12
C GLN A 349 33.29 2.94 -24.15
N CYS A 350 34.34 2.13 -24.28
CA CYS A 350 34.72 1.14 -23.27
C CYS A 350 36.18 1.29 -22.82
N LEU A 351 36.39 1.77 -21.59
CA LEU A 351 37.70 2.25 -21.16
C LEU A 351 38.68 1.15 -20.73
N ASN A 352 38.28 0.18 -19.89
CA ASN A 352 39.22 -0.83 -19.34
C ASN A 352 39.10 -2.24 -19.93
N ARG A 353 37.90 -2.86 -19.96
CA ARG A 353 37.76 -4.25 -20.44
C ARG A 353 36.40 -4.54 -21.06
N MET A 354 36.42 -4.95 -22.33
CA MET A 354 35.29 -5.52 -23.05
C MET A 354 35.51 -7.00 -23.35
N GLN A 355 34.47 -7.82 -23.14
CA GLN A 355 34.38 -9.16 -23.69
C GLN A 355 33.01 -9.32 -24.36
N ALA A 356 32.95 -9.64 -25.65
CA ALA A 356 31.70 -9.78 -26.41
C ALA A 356 31.63 -11.09 -27.19
N MET A 357 30.46 -11.73 -27.23
CA MET A 357 30.20 -12.90 -28.06
C MET A 357 28.94 -12.69 -28.91
N GLY A 358 29.10 -12.49 -30.22
CA GLY A 358 28.02 -12.23 -31.16
C GLY A 358 28.30 -11.07 -32.10
N LEU A 359 27.32 -10.17 -32.29
CA LEU A 359 27.40 -9.02 -33.19
C LEU A 359 27.72 -7.72 -32.44
N ILE A 360 28.69 -6.97 -32.92
CA ILE A 360 28.86 -5.55 -32.63
C ILE A 360 28.62 -4.79 -33.94
N HIS A 361 27.57 -3.97 -34.01
CA HIS A 361 27.28 -3.25 -35.26
C HIS A 361 28.10 -1.97 -35.41
N THR A 362 28.17 -1.11 -34.39
CA THR A 362 29.20 -0.06 -34.27
C THR A 362 29.90 -0.09 -32.92
N LEU A 363 31.18 0.28 -32.92
CA LEU A 363 31.98 0.56 -31.73
C LEU A 363 32.96 1.68 -32.03
N GLU A 364 32.84 2.82 -31.33
CA GLU A 364 33.70 3.97 -31.58
C GLU A 364 35.06 3.81 -30.90
N GLN A 365 35.09 3.61 -29.57
CA GLN A 365 36.33 3.63 -28.79
C GLN A 365 36.44 2.48 -27.78
N CYS A 366 37.56 1.74 -27.83
CA CYS A 366 37.98 0.87 -26.74
C CYS A 366 39.46 1.07 -26.39
N LEU A 367 39.74 1.47 -25.15
CA LEU A 367 41.03 2.09 -24.78
C LEU A 367 42.08 1.13 -24.19
N ASN A 368 41.71 -0.07 -23.72
CA ASN A 368 42.65 -0.97 -23.01
C ASN A 368 42.64 -2.43 -23.47
N ARG A 369 41.49 -3.12 -23.37
CA ARG A 369 41.37 -4.55 -23.68
C ARG A 369 40.02 -4.90 -24.27
N MET A 370 40.03 -5.29 -25.55
CA MET A 370 38.89 -5.86 -26.25
C MET A 370 39.13 -7.34 -26.53
N GLN A 371 38.14 -8.19 -26.23
CA GLN A 371 38.09 -9.58 -26.67
C GLN A 371 36.72 -9.87 -27.30
N THR A 372 36.68 -10.32 -28.55
CA THR A 372 35.43 -10.58 -29.27
C THR A 372 35.42 -11.96 -29.94
N VAL A 373 34.25 -12.58 -29.99
CA VAL A 373 33.99 -13.81 -30.76
C VAL A 373 32.71 -13.60 -31.57
N GLY A 374 32.83 -13.47 -32.89
CA GLY A 374 31.70 -13.14 -33.77
C GLY A 374 32.02 -12.06 -34.80
N LEU A 375 31.08 -11.16 -35.08
CA LEU A 375 31.20 -10.16 -36.15
C LEU A 375 31.22 -8.73 -35.58
N ILE A 376 32.15 -7.92 -36.05
CA ILE A 376 32.19 -6.48 -35.84
C ILE A 376 31.92 -5.80 -37.20
N HIS A 377 30.85 -5.02 -37.31
CA HIS A 377 30.52 -4.37 -38.58
C HIS A 377 31.31 -3.07 -38.77
N THR A 378 31.33 -2.16 -37.78
CA THR A 378 32.30 -1.05 -37.73
C THR A 378 33.05 -1.00 -36.40
N LEU A 379 34.32 -0.61 -36.47
CA LEU A 379 35.17 -0.27 -35.32
C LEU A 379 36.07 0.91 -35.67
N GLU A 380 35.91 2.04 -34.99
CA GLU A 380 36.70 3.23 -35.30
C GLU A 380 38.07 3.18 -34.62
N GLN A 381 38.12 3.04 -33.30
CA GLN A 381 39.35 3.12 -32.52
C GLN A 381 39.47 2.00 -31.48
N CYS A 382 40.52 1.19 -31.59
CA CYS A 382 40.96 0.33 -30.48
C CYS A 382 42.42 0.58 -30.12
N LEU A 383 42.66 0.96 -28.87
CA LEU A 383 43.99 1.14 -28.32
C LEU A 383 44.40 -0.06 -27.45
N ASN A 384 45.72 -0.21 -27.27
CA ASN A 384 46.38 -1.20 -26.43
C ASN A 384 46.25 -2.67 -26.86
N ARG A 385 45.09 -3.33 -26.75
CA ARG A 385 44.96 -4.78 -26.99
C ARG A 385 43.59 -5.19 -27.54
N MET A 386 43.58 -5.70 -28.78
CA MET A 386 42.43 -6.37 -29.40
C MET A 386 42.70 -7.87 -29.61
N GLN A 387 41.71 -8.72 -29.31
CA GLN A 387 41.69 -10.13 -29.71
C GLN A 387 40.32 -10.46 -30.32
N THR A 388 40.28 -10.81 -31.60
CA THR A 388 39.02 -11.03 -32.35
C THR A 388 39.02 -12.41 -32.98
N VAL A 389 37.96 -13.20 -32.74
CA VAL A 389 37.74 -14.51 -33.35
C VAL A 389 36.47 -14.46 -34.19
N GLY A 390 36.62 -14.12 -35.48
CA GLY A 390 35.51 -14.03 -36.42
C GLY A 390 35.81 -13.08 -37.57
N LEU A 391 34.98 -12.04 -37.78
CA LEU A 391 35.13 -11.08 -38.88
C LEU A 391 35.01 -9.64 -38.41
N ILE A 392 35.84 -8.75 -38.96
CA ILE A 392 35.67 -7.29 -38.88
C ILE A 392 35.42 -6.77 -40.29
N HIS A 393 34.32 -6.04 -40.52
CA HIS A 393 33.95 -5.53 -41.84
C HIS A 393 34.62 -4.18 -42.15
N THR A 394 34.51 -3.19 -41.25
CA THR A 394 35.37 -1.98 -41.28
C THR A 394 36.13 -1.80 -39.97
N LEU A 395 37.38 -1.35 -40.08
CA LEU A 395 38.26 -0.99 -38.98
C LEU A 395 39.04 0.25 -39.41
N GLU A 396 38.86 1.38 -38.72
CA GLU A 396 39.60 2.60 -39.06
C GLU A 396 41.02 2.58 -38.47
N GLN A 397 41.13 2.48 -37.13
CA GLN A 397 42.38 2.60 -36.40
C GLN A 397 42.54 1.51 -35.32
N CYS A 398 43.71 0.89 -35.26
CA CYS A 398 44.11 0.13 -34.07
C CYS A 398 45.58 0.36 -33.71
N LEU A 399 45.83 0.64 -32.43
CA LEU A 399 47.13 0.99 -31.89
C LEU A 399 47.63 -0.10 -30.91
N ASN A 400 48.95 -0.32 -30.93
CA ASN A 400 49.73 -1.26 -30.10
C ASN A 400 49.63 -2.75 -30.48
N ARG A 401 48.53 -3.48 -30.21
CA ARG A 401 48.49 -4.95 -30.42
C ARG A 401 47.12 -5.51 -30.85
N MET A 402 47.09 -6.22 -31.98
CA MET A 402 45.98 -7.08 -32.40
C MET A 402 46.39 -8.56 -32.45
N SER A 403 45.42 -9.46 -32.25
CA SER A 403 45.54 -10.89 -32.56
C SER A 403 44.22 -11.41 -33.13
N HIS A 404 44.26 -12.03 -34.31
CA HIS A 404 43.08 -12.38 -35.09
C HIS A 404 43.33 -13.70 -35.86
N PRO A 405 42.64 -14.82 -35.55
CA PRO A 405 42.67 -16.02 -36.37
C PRO A 405 42.06 -15.75 -37.75
N VAL A 406 42.64 -16.32 -38.81
CA VAL A 406 42.31 -15.94 -40.19
C VAL A 406 41.12 -16.76 -40.73
N ALA A 407 40.12 -16.06 -41.27
CA ALA A 407 39.09 -16.62 -42.15
C ALA A 407 38.90 -15.69 -43.37
N HIS A 408 39.38 -16.10 -44.54
CA HIS A 408 39.33 -15.29 -45.77
C HIS A 408 37.94 -15.34 -46.44
N ARG A 409 37.32 -14.17 -46.68
CA ARG A 409 36.97 -13.69 -48.04
C ARG A 409 36.32 -12.29 -48.06
N SER A 410 36.84 -11.45 -48.97
CA SER A 410 36.17 -10.30 -49.62
C SER A 410 35.30 -9.37 -48.76
N ALA A 411 35.94 -8.40 -48.11
CA ALA A 411 35.38 -7.09 -47.74
C ALA A 411 36.43 -6.00 -47.98
N LEU A 412 36.03 -4.72 -48.06
CA LEU A 412 36.90 -3.58 -48.38
C LEU A 412 37.71 -3.12 -47.16
N LEU A 413 38.79 -3.84 -46.85
CA LEU A 413 39.67 -3.58 -45.69
C LEU A 413 40.52 -2.30 -45.84
N SER A 414 39.93 -1.16 -45.47
CA SER A 414 40.59 0.16 -45.42
C SER A 414 41.45 0.36 -44.15
N TYR A 415 42.52 -0.42 -43.97
CA TYR A 415 43.46 -0.24 -42.86
C TYR A 415 44.18 1.12 -42.92
N LYS A 416 43.80 2.08 -42.06
CA LYS A 416 44.60 3.28 -41.78
C LYS A 416 45.48 3.02 -40.55
N SER A 417 46.78 2.82 -40.81
CA SER A 417 47.84 2.73 -39.79
C SER A 417 47.59 1.76 -38.62
N CYS A 418 47.84 0.47 -38.84
CA CYS A 418 48.35 -0.39 -37.77
C CYS A 418 49.87 -0.16 -37.66
N LEU A 419 50.33 0.58 -36.65
CA LEU A 419 51.77 0.78 -36.38
C LEU A 419 52.37 -0.47 -35.71
N PRO A 420 53.32 -1.18 -36.34
CA PRO A 420 53.99 -2.31 -35.70
C PRO A 420 55.02 -1.79 -34.70
N LEU A 421 54.80 -2.05 -33.41
CA LEU A 421 55.87 -1.93 -32.41
C LEU A 421 56.84 -3.11 -32.57
N SER A 422 57.97 -2.85 -33.21
CA SER A 422 59.15 -3.72 -33.18
C SER A 422 59.60 -3.95 -31.74
N VAL A 423 60.05 -5.17 -31.45
CA VAL A 423 60.83 -5.52 -30.26
C VAL A 423 62.30 -5.22 -30.53
#